data_AF-A0A0D1E822-F1
#
_entry.id   AF-A0A0D1E822-F1
#
_cell.length_a   1.000
_cell.length_b   1.000
_cell.length_c   1.000
_cell.angle_alpha   90.00
_cell.angle_beta   90.00
_cell.angle_gamma   90.00
#
_symmetry.space_group_name_H-M   'P 1'
#
loop_
_entity.id
_entity.type
_entity.pdbx_description
1 polymer ?
#
loop_
_entity_poly.entity_id
_entity_poly.type
_entity_poly.pdbx_seq_one_letter_code
_entity_poly.pdbx_strand_id
1 'polypeptide(L)'
;MPHKRAKHSDRVAKRFSLGQDLAPGADDGFFSEMPKGAMRILQGAKVQEAYRAKLEARKKAEQDALTKGRKSESKVLDASAGDSKGDNASQLTIRPGEKLRDFNARVEQAMAADVHATFRSASRSQINARKRERRKLRKAGIDPDADPEDLEHQESTRKAKADKAAALQASEPSSIDLKRQRQAFQQTGEIKDFAKASQVKKINDVAQAPPTLTRAPRGESLQAKTRKARLMAKITGNDEEEAERKVKQAEKDRQKGRVPEKLAANHSFSTAGKKRKAADRPQSALEPSMARQRVLEEERDKVIRAYRQIKEKKIQENQSKHPKKA
;
A
#
# COMPACT_ATOMS: atom_id res chain seq x y z
N MET A 1 24.39 -8.70 2.98
CA MET A 1 23.40 -7.61 3.13
C MET A 1 23.25 -7.22 4.60
N PRO A 2 23.65 -6.00 4.98
CA PRO A 2 23.60 -5.51 6.38
C PRO A 2 22.22 -5.61 7.03
N HIS A 3 21.15 -5.33 6.27
CA HIS A 3 19.77 -5.39 6.75
C HIS A 3 19.25 -6.80 7.09
N LYS A 4 19.84 -7.87 6.53
CA LYS A 4 19.44 -9.25 6.89
C LYS A 4 20.08 -9.70 8.22
N ARG A 5 21.26 -9.16 8.56
CA ARG A 5 21.98 -9.48 9.80
C ARG A 5 21.32 -8.83 11.02
N ALA A 6 20.88 -7.57 10.92
CA ALA A 6 20.15 -6.89 12.00
C ALA A 6 18.88 -7.65 12.43
N LYS A 7 18.03 -8.06 11.47
CA LYS A 7 16.83 -8.85 11.78
C LYS A 7 17.11 -10.26 12.29
N HIS A 8 18.29 -10.80 12.02
CA HIS A 8 18.71 -12.08 12.57
C HIS A 8 19.14 -11.90 14.03
N SER A 9 19.95 -10.88 14.32
CA SER A 9 20.35 -10.51 15.68
C SER A 9 19.15 -10.28 16.59
N ASP A 10 18.16 -9.49 16.14
CA ASP A 10 16.96 -9.23 16.95
C ASP A 10 16.13 -10.50 17.19
N ARG A 11 16.09 -11.43 16.22
CA ARG A 11 15.38 -12.70 16.38
C ARG A 11 16.10 -13.64 17.31
N VAL A 12 17.43 -13.69 17.24
CA VAL A 12 18.27 -14.48 18.15
C VAL A 12 18.19 -13.91 19.57
N ALA A 13 18.30 -12.60 19.74
CA ALA A 13 18.15 -11.94 21.03
C ALA A 13 16.75 -12.19 21.64
N LYS A 14 15.69 -12.08 20.83
CA LYS A 14 14.32 -12.42 21.27
C LYS A 14 14.16 -13.89 21.63
N ARG A 15 14.74 -14.81 20.85
CA ARG A 15 14.70 -16.25 21.14
C ARG A 15 15.47 -16.58 22.41
N PHE A 16 16.59 -15.89 22.64
CA PHE A 16 17.39 -16.04 23.84
C PHE A 16 16.67 -15.49 25.07
N SER A 17 16.05 -14.31 24.98
CA SER A 17 15.27 -13.73 26.07
C SER A 17 14.00 -14.52 26.41
N LEU A 18 13.40 -15.17 25.40
CA LEU A 18 12.22 -16.00 25.59
C LEU A 18 12.57 -17.41 26.12
N GLY A 19 13.83 -17.83 26.04
CA GLY A 19 14.25 -19.19 26.39
C GLY A 19 14.11 -20.16 25.21
N GLN A 20 15.01 -21.14 25.14
CA GLN A 20 15.02 -22.15 24.07
C GLN A 20 14.00 -23.27 24.27
N ASP A 21 13.39 -23.34 25.45
CA ASP A 21 12.58 -24.47 25.90
C ASP A 21 11.25 -23.98 26.52
N LEU A 22 10.63 -23.00 25.86
CA LEU A 22 9.22 -22.73 26.13
C LEU A 22 8.43 -23.90 25.55
N ALA A 23 7.74 -24.65 26.41
CA ALA A 23 6.64 -25.51 25.98
C ALA A 23 5.78 -24.71 24.99
N PRO A 24 5.29 -25.32 23.89
CA PRO A 24 4.36 -24.63 22.98
C PRO A 24 3.33 -23.95 23.85
N GLY A 25 3.31 -22.61 23.78
CA GLY A 25 2.53 -21.81 24.71
C GLY A 25 1.12 -22.37 24.74
N ALA A 26 0.49 -22.36 25.91
CA ALA A 26 -0.93 -22.66 26.06
C ALA A 26 -1.73 -21.65 25.21
N ASP A 27 -1.73 -21.85 23.90
CA ASP A 27 -2.88 -21.57 23.06
C ASP A 27 -3.93 -22.54 23.59
N ASP A 28 -4.61 -22.10 24.66
CA ASP A 28 -5.70 -22.79 25.31
C ASP A 28 -6.57 -23.41 24.21
N GLY A 29 -6.58 -24.74 24.12
CA GLY A 29 -7.13 -25.48 22.97
C GLY A 29 -8.58 -25.08 22.62
N PHE A 30 -9.29 -24.49 23.59
CA PHE A 30 -10.61 -23.91 23.43
C PHE A 30 -10.67 -22.69 22.47
N PHE A 31 -9.64 -21.84 22.44
CA PHE A 31 -9.62 -20.64 21.60
C PHE A 31 -8.90 -20.84 20.26
N SER A 32 -8.07 -21.87 20.12
CA SER A 32 -7.38 -22.20 18.86
C SER A 32 -8.31 -22.84 17.82
N GLU A 33 -9.31 -23.61 18.27
CA GLU A 33 -10.30 -24.26 17.40
C GLU A 33 -11.44 -23.32 16.98
N MET A 34 -11.59 -22.20 17.71
CA MET A 34 -12.67 -21.27 17.47
C MET A 34 -12.38 -20.39 16.25
N PRO A 35 -13.35 -20.21 15.32
CA PRO A 35 -13.14 -19.36 14.15
C PRO A 35 -12.74 -17.94 14.55
N LYS A 36 -11.76 -17.37 13.85
CA LYS A 36 -11.26 -15.99 14.10
C LYS A 36 -12.38 -14.94 14.16
N GLY A 37 -13.49 -15.16 13.44
CA GLY A 37 -14.69 -14.32 13.51
C GLY A 37 -15.36 -14.37 14.88
N ALA A 38 -15.58 -15.57 15.43
CA ALA A 38 -16.16 -15.76 16.76
C ALA A 38 -15.23 -15.23 17.86
N MET A 39 -13.90 -15.42 17.73
CA MET A 39 -12.93 -14.81 18.64
C MET A 39 -13.05 -13.28 18.69
N ARG A 40 -13.22 -12.62 17.54
CA ARG A 40 -13.39 -11.16 17.51
C ARG A 40 -14.69 -10.69 18.15
N ILE A 41 -15.74 -11.52 18.11
CA ILE A 41 -17.03 -11.20 18.73
C ILE A 41 -16.92 -11.37 20.25
N LEU A 42 -16.40 -12.51 20.71
CA LEU A 42 -16.25 -12.81 22.14
C LEU A 42 -15.21 -11.91 22.83
N GLN A 43 -14.12 -11.55 22.14
CA GLN A 43 -13.12 -10.61 22.65
C GLN A 43 -13.42 -9.16 22.26
N GLY A 44 -14.59 -8.87 21.68
CA GLY A 44 -14.92 -7.56 21.12
C GLY A 44 -14.74 -6.41 22.12
N ALA A 45 -15.17 -6.60 23.38
CA ALA A 45 -14.99 -5.63 24.45
C ALA A 45 -13.51 -5.34 24.74
N LYS A 46 -12.69 -6.39 24.93
CA LYS A 46 -11.24 -6.27 25.15
C LYS A 46 -10.52 -5.58 23.99
N VAL A 47 -10.92 -5.88 22.75
CA VAL A 47 -10.37 -5.24 21.55
C VAL A 47 -10.73 -3.75 21.50
N GLN A 48 -11.95 -3.38 21.85
CA GLN A 48 -12.38 -1.98 21.91
C GLN A 48 -11.66 -1.22 23.03
N GLU A 49 -11.50 -1.81 24.21
CA GLU A 49 -10.74 -1.23 25.33
C GLU A 49 -9.26 -1.04 24.98
N ALA A 50 -8.60 -2.05 24.42
CA ALA A 50 -7.23 -1.94 23.96
C ALA A 50 -7.05 -0.86 22.89
N TYR A 51 -8.04 -0.70 22.01
CA TYR A 51 -8.03 0.36 21.00
C TYR A 51 -8.18 1.76 21.63
N ARG A 52 -9.10 1.93 22.59
CA ARG A 52 -9.28 3.17 23.34
C ARG A 52 -8.03 3.52 24.15
N ALA A 53 -7.48 2.56 24.89
CA ALA A 53 -6.23 2.73 25.65
C ALA A 53 -5.05 3.12 24.74
N LYS A 54 -4.94 2.52 23.55
CA LYS A 54 -3.91 2.88 22.56
C LYS A 54 -4.10 4.29 22.01
N LEU A 55 -5.34 4.72 21.78
CA LEU A 55 -5.67 6.08 21.37
C LEU A 55 -5.30 7.08 22.47
N GLU A 56 -5.62 6.78 23.72
CA GLU A 56 -5.28 7.61 24.87
C GLU A 56 -3.76 7.68 25.11
N ALA A 57 -3.07 6.55 25.06
CA ALA A 57 -1.61 6.51 25.16
C ALA A 57 -0.95 7.33 24.04
N ARG A 58 -1.49 7.28 22.82
CA ARG A 58 -1.00 8.10 21.70
C ARG A 58 -1.27 9.60 21.92
N LYS A 59 -2.45 9.96 22.43
CA LYS A 59 -2.78 11.36 22.76
C LYS A 59 -1.89 11.89 23.89
N LYS A 60 -1.66 11.10 24.95
CA LYS A 60 -0.75 11.43 26.05
C LYS A 60 0.69 11.58 25.56
N ALA A 61 1.18 10.66 24.74
CA ALA A 61 2.53 10.76 24.16
C ALA A 61 2.69 11.99 23.24
N GLU A 62 1.64 12.38 22.51
CA GLU A 62 1.65 13.58 21.67
C GLU A 62 1.65 14.87 22.52
N GLN A 63 0.88 14.91 23.60
CA GLN A 63 0.88 16.02 24.57
C GLN A 63 2.21 16.11 25.34
N ASP A 64 2.79 14.98 25.73
CA ASP A 64 4.11 14.92 26.36
C ASP A 64 5.21 15.36 25.38
N ALA A 65 5.09 15.03 24.09
CA ALA A 65 6.02 15.50 23.08
C ALA A 65 5.90 17.02 22.84
N LEU A 66 4.69 17.58 22.89
CA LEU A 66 4.44 19.02 22.77
C LEU A 66 4.93 19.80 23.98
N THR A 67 4.79 19.26 25.20
CA THR A 67 5.23 19.91 26.44
C THR A 67 6.74 19.73 26.68
N LYS A 68 7.32 18.58 26.33
CA LYS A 68 8.78 18.39 26.35
C LYS A 68 9.47 19.16 25.23
N GLY A 69 8.84 19.35 24.07
CA GLY A 69 9.41 20.18 22.98
C GLY A 69 9.66 21.65 23.35
N ARG A 70 9.02 22.18 24.42
CA ARG A 70 9.30 23.52 24.96
C ARG A 70 10.28 23.55 26.14
N LYS A 71 10.59 22.40 26.75
CA LYS A 71 11.56 22.29 27.86
C LYS A 71 12.85 21.53 27.48
N SER A 72 12.91 20.92 26.30
CA SER A 72 14.09 20.19 25.80
C SER A 72 15.02 21.04 24.94
N GLU A 73 14.74 22.33 24.72
CA GLU A 73 15.75 23.24 24.14
C GLU A 73 16.72 23.79 25.20
N SER A 74 16.43 23.60 26.50
CA SER A 74 17.30 24.05 27.61
C SER A 74 17.83 22.91 28.50
N LYS A 75 17.57 21.64 28.18
CA LYS A 75 18.02 20.48 28.99
C LYS A 75 18.52 19.29 28.17
N VAL A 76 19.29 19.56 27.13
CA VAL A 76 20.10 18.56 26.38
C VAL A 76 21.58 18.96 26.45
N LEU A 77 22.05 19.37 27.63
CA LEU A 77 23.48 19.58 27.90
C LEU A 77 24.06 18.64 28.97
N ASP A 78 23.29 17.72 29.57
CA ASP A 78 23.85 17.00 30.73
C ASP A 78 23.31 15.58 31.00
N ALA A 79 22.99 14.80 29.95
CA ALA A 79 22.68 13.38 30.13
C ALA A 79 22.75 12.56 28.83
N SER A 80 23.92 12.50 28.18
CA SER A 80 24.24 11.35 27.31
C SER A 80 25.74 11.06 27.36
N ALA A 81 26.19 10.58 28.52
CA ALA A 81 27.42 9.82 28.63
C ALA A 81 27.25 8.52 27.85
N GLY A 82 28.07 8.34 26.80
CA GLY A 82 28.20 7.09 26.07
C GLY A 82 28.14 7.22 24.55
N ASP A 83 29.01 8.01 23.93
CA ASP A 83 29.97 7.54 22.91
C ASP A 83 30.76 8.75 22.37
N SER A 84 32.08 8.64 22.43
CA SER A 84 33.04 9.71 22.28
C SER A 84 33.14 10.19 20.82
N LYS A 85 32.37 11.22 20.44
CA LYS A 85 32.46 11.79 19.08
C LYS A 85 32.14 13.29 18.94
N GLY A 86 32.10 14.03 20.04
CA GLY A 86 31.68 15.45 20.06
C GLY A 86 32.80 16.50 20.00
N ASP A 87 34.00 16.21 20.50
CA ASP A 87 35.02 17.27 20.70
C ASP A 87 35.86 17.63 19.48
N ASN A 88 35.65 17.00 18.32
CA ASN A 88 36.39 17.36 17.10
C ASN A 88 35.75 18.51 16.30
N ALA A 89 34.50 18.90 16.62
CA ALA A 89 33.81 19.97 15.90
C ALA A 89 34.14 21.37 16.47
N SER A 90 34.46 21.48 17.75
CA SER A 90 34.71 22.75 18.46
C SER A 90 36.11 23.34 18.22
N GLN A 91 37.02 22.60 17.55
CA GLN A 91 38.35 23.08 17.16
C GLN A 91 38.71 22.62 15.73
N LEU A 92 37.90 23.02 14.74
CA LEU A 92 38.33 23.03 13.34
C LEU A 92 39.24 24.24 13.08
N THR A 93 40.42 24.25 13.71
CA THR A 93 41.53 25.13 13.36
C THR A 93 42.55 24.37 12.52
N ILE A 94 43.29 25.10 11.69
CA ILE A 94 44.42 24.56 10.93
C ILE A 94 45.49 24.15 11.95
N ARG A 95 45.87 22.87 11.95
CA ARG A 95 46.94 22.38 12.82
C ARG A 95 48.29 22.90 12.31
N PRO A 96 49.28 23.19 13.18
CA PRO A 96 50.59 23.62 12.73
C PRO A 96 51.21 22.55 11.82
N GLY A 97 51.62 22.94 10.61
CA GLY A 97 52.18 22.04 9.58
C GLY A 97 51.16 21.31 8.70
N GLU A 98 49.86 21.46 8.94
CA GLU A 98 48.80 20.90 8.09
C GLU A 98 48.60 21.75 6.83
N LYS A 99 48.48 21.10 5.66
CA LYS A 99 48.14 21.80 4.42
C LYS A 99 46.65 22.15 4.40
N LEU A 100 46.28 23.23 3.72
CA LEU A 100 44.88 23.69 3.60
C LEU A 100 43.94 22.58 3.07
N ARG A 101 44.45 21.71 2.20
CA ARG A 101 43.69 20.58 1.64
C ARG A 101 43.28 19.57 2.70
N ASP A 102 44.16 19.25 3.64
CA ASP A 102 43.91 18.26 4.69
C ASP A 102 42.94 18.82 5.75
N PHE A 103 43.09 20.12 6.05
CA PHE A 103 42.13 20.86 6.86
C PHE A 103 40.73 20.80 6.26
N ASN A 104 40.57 21.12 4.97
CA ASN A 104 39.28 21.05 4.29
C ASN A 104 38.68 19.63 4.31
N ALA A 105 39.50 18.59 4.09
CA ALA A 105 39.03 17.21 4.15
C ALA A 105 38.51 16.84 5.56
N ARG A 106 39.16 17.34 6.62
CA ARG A 106 38.77 17.12 8.01
C ARG A 106 37.50 17.90 8.38
N VAL A 107 37.37 19.14 7.90
CA VAL A 107 36.13 19.94 8.00
C VAL A 107 34.97 19.23 7.31
N GLU A 108 35.17 18.76 6.07
CA GLU A 108 34.16 18.02 5.32
C GLU A 108 33.74 16.75 6.05
N GLN A 109 34.69 15.96 6.57
CA GLN A 109 34.38 14.74 7.33
C GLN A 109 33.64 15.03 8.65
N ALA A 110 34.01 16.09 9.36
CA ALA A 110 33.34 16.49 10.59
C ALA A 110 31.89 16.92 10.31
N MET A 111 31.66 17.71 9.24
CA MET A 111 30.32 18.18 8.86
C MET A 111 29.51 17.16 8.06
N ALA A 112 30.12 16.11 7.50
CA ALA A 112 29.47 15.15 6.62
C ALA A 112 28.26 14.48 7.28
N ALA A 113 28.34 14.17 8.59
CA ALA A 113 27.24 13.55 9.32
C ALA A 113 26.01 14.46 9.38
N ASP A 114 26.21 15.74 9.67
CA ASP A 114 25.15 16.75 9.80
C ASP A 114 24.57 17.12 8.44
N VAL A 115 25.42 17.28 7.42
CA VAL A 115 24.98 17.48 6.03
C VAL A 115 24.16 16.27 5.55
N HIS A 116 24.59 15.04 5.85
CA HIS A 116 23.79 13.86 5.51
C HIS A 116 22.50 13.77 6.34
N ALA A 117 22.50 14.15 7.60
CA ALA A 117 21.32 14.15 8.46
C ALA A 117 20.27 15.15 7.96
N THR A 118 20.69 16.37 7.62
CA THR A 118 19.84 17.43 7.07
C THR A 118 19.28 17.06 5.69
N PHE A 119 20.10 16.52 4.78
CA PHE A 119 19.60 16.02 3.49
C PHE A 119 18.59 14.88 3.66
N ARG A 120 18.86 13.95 4.58
CA ARG A 120 17.97 12.81 4.83
C ARG A 120 16.67 13.24 5.49
N SER A 121 16.69 14.22 6.40
CA SER A 121 15.47 14.75 7.03
C SER A 121 14.63 15.57 6.05
N ALA A 122 15.24 16.44 5.24
CA ALA A 122 14.57 17.21 4.20
C ALA A 122 13.97 16.31 3.10
N SER A 123 14.71 15.31 2.63
CA SER A 123 14.18 14.35 1.66
C SER A 123 13.03 13.53 2.25
N ARG A 124 13.15 13.06 3.51
CA ARG A 124 12.07 12.33 4.18
C ARG A 124 10.83 13.17 4.41
N SER A 125 10.96 14.46 4.75
CA SER A 125 9.81 15.34 4.96
C SER A 125 9.03 15.54 3.65
N GLN A 126 9.72 15.77 2.52
CA GLN A 126 9.11 15.87 1.20
C GLN A 126 8.43 14.56 0.76
N ILE A 127 9.09 13.42 0.95
CA ILE A 127 8.51 12.10 0.62
C ILE A 127 7.26 11.84 1.48
N ASN A 128 7.31 12.18 2.77
CA ASN A 128 6.18 12.02 3.67
C ASN A 128 5.03 12.97 3.33
N ALA A 129 5.32 14.21 2.92
CA ALA A 129 4.34 15.18 2.44
C ALA A 129 3.62 14.65 1.19
N ARG A 130 4.38 14.22 0.16
CA ARG A 130 3.82 13.60 -1.05
C ARG A 130 2.98 12.37 -0.74
N LYS A 131 3.43 11.51 0.20
CA LYS A 131 2.66 10.33 0.62
C LYS A 131 1.35 10.70 1.33
N ARG A 132 1.34 11.78 2.10
CA ARG A 132 0.12 12.32 2.74
C ARG A 132 -0.84 12.87 1.69
N GLU A 133 -0.34 13.61 0.70
CA GLU A 133 -1.14 14.10 -0.43
C GLU A 133 -1.73 12.94 -1.24
N ARG A 134 -0.92 11.94 -1.59
CA ARG A 134 -1.37 10.73 -2.29
C ARG A 134 -2.50 10.02 -1.56
N ARG A 135 -2.42 9.95 -0.22
CA ARG A 135 -3.47 9.37 0.63
C ARG A 135 -4.73 10.23 0.66
N LYS A 136 -4.60 11.56 0.69
CA LYS A 136 -5.75 12.49 0.62
C LYS A 136 -6.48 12.33 -0.72
N LEU A 137 -5.74 12.29 -1.84
CA LEU A 137 -6.30 12.07 -3.18
C LEU A 137 -7.01 10.71 -3.27
N ARG A 138 -6.37 9.63 -2.78
CA ARG A 138 -7.00 8.30 -2.75
C ARG A 138 -8.25 8.25 -1.86
N LYS A 139 -8.28 9.02 -0.76
CA LYS A 139 -9.49 9.13 0.08
C LYS A 139 -10.62 9.87 -0.63
N ALA A 140 -10.29 10.82 -1.51
CA ALA A 140 -11.21 11.45 -2.46
C ALA A 140 -11.51 10.55 -3.69
N GLY A 141 -10.96 9.33 -3.72
CA GLY A 141 -11.07 8.38 -4.82
C GLY A 141 -10.12 8.67 -5.99
N ILE A 142 -9.43 9.79 -6.03
CA ILE A 142 -8.52 10.13 -7.13
C ILE A 142 -7.22 9.33 -6.94
N ASP A 143 -6.88 8.42 -7.87
CA ASP A 143 -5.57 7.77 -7.86
C ASP A 143 -4.59 8.65 -8.64
N PRO A 144 -3.61 9.30 -7.98
CA PRO A 144 -2.71 10.25 -8.64
C PRO A 144 -1.67 9.61 -9.57
N ASP A 145 -1.68 8.28 -9.68
CA ASP A 145 -0.83 7.52 -10.59
C ASP A 145 -1.63 6.92 -11.75
N ALA A 146 -2.94 7.19 -11.85
CA ALA A 146 -3.76 6.74 -12.98
C ALA A 146 -3.50 7.62 -14.21
N ASP A 147 -3.40 6.99 -15.38
CA ASP A 147 -3.33 7.70 -16.65
C ASP A 147 -4.58 8.57 -16.85
N PRO A 148 -4.45 9.73 -17.52
CA PRO A 148 -5.56 10.68 -17.66
C PRO A 148 -6.80 10.07 -18.36
N GLU A 149 -6.62 9.09 -19.24
CA GLU A 149 -7.75 8.37 -19.87
C GLU A 149 -8.53 7.48 -18.89
N ASP A 150 -7.86 6.90 -17.89
CA ASP A 150 -8.51 6.07 -16.87
C ASP A 150 -9.32 6.91 -15.87
N LEU A 151 -9.02 8.21 -15.74
CA LEU A 151 -9.75 9.12 -14.86
C LEU A 151 -11.18 9.38 -15.37
N GLU A 152 -11.38 9.56 -16.68
CA GLU A 152 -12.70 9.78 -17.28
C GLU A 152 -13.62 8.56 -17.11
N HIS A 153 -13.07 7.35 -17.28
CA HIS A 153 -13.80 6.11 -17.01
C HIS A 153 -14.15 5.98 -15.51
N GLN A 154 -13.26 6.37 -14.61
CA GLN A 154 -13.57 6.36 -13.18
C GLN A 154 -14.65 7.39 -12.80
N GLU A 155 -14.63 8.57 -13.39
CA GLU A 155 -15.65 9.59 -13.14
C GLU A 155 -17.03 9.18 -13.67
N SER A 156 -17.10 8.63 -14.87
CA SER A 156 -18.35 8.11 -15.43
C SER A 156 -18.94 6.98 -14.58
N THR A 157 -18.10 6.04 -14.10
CA THR A 157 -18.60 5.00 -13.18
C THR A 157 -19.05 5.54 -11.82
N ARG A 158 -18.47 6.64 -11.34
CA ARG A 158 -18.92 7.30 -10.10
C ARG A 158 -20.26 7.99 -10.29
N LYS A 159 -20.42 8.74 -11.38
CA LYS A 159 -21.70 9.39 -11.72
C LYS A 159 -22.80 8.36 -11.86
N ALA A 160 -22.59 7.30 -12.65
CA ALA A 160 -23.56 6.22 -12.80
C ALA A 160 -23.95 5.54 -11.46
N LYS A 161 -22.99 5.37 -10.53
CA LYS A 161 -23.27 4.84 -9.19
C LYS A 161 -24.03 5.84 -8.32
N ALA A 162 -23.70 7.13 -8.38
CA ALA A 162 -24.41 8.17 -7.66
C ALA A 162 -25.85 8.30 -8.16
N ASP A 163 -26.06 8.29 -9.48
CA ASP A 163 -27.38 8.35 -10.10
C ASP A 163 -28.21 7.11 -9.75
N LYS A 164 -27.59 5.92 -9.75
CA LYS A 164 -28.26 4.69 -9.31
C LYS A 164 -28.63 4.73 -7.82
N ALA A 165 -27.77 5.29 -6.97
CA ALA A 165 -28.07 5.45 -5.55
C ALA A 165 -29.19 6.47 -5.31
N ALA A 166 -29.18 7.59 -6.04
CA ALA A 166 -30.25 8.58 -6.00
C ALA A 166 -31.58 8.01 -6.49
N ALA A 167 -31.56 7.20 -7.56
CA ALA A 167 -32.74 6.50 -8.06
C ALA A 167 -33.30 5.49 -7.05
N LEU A 168 -32.42 4.76 -6.34
CA LEU A 168 -32.85 3.86 -5.26
C LEU A 168 -33.47 4.65 -4.10
N GLN A 169 -32.87 5.76 -3.68
CA GLN A 169 -33.43 6.61 -2.62
C GLN A 169 -34.76 7.25 -3.02
N ALA A 170 -34.92 7.64 -4.28
CA ALA A 170 -36.21 8.12 -4.80
C ALA A 170 -37.27 7.00 -4.86
N SER A 171 -36.85 5.73 -5.00
CA SER A 171 -37.75 4.57 -5.01
C SER A 171 -38.11 4.05 -3.61
N GLU A 172 -37.38 4.48 -2.57
CA GLU A 172 -37.67 4.06 -1.20
C GLU A 172 -38.93 4.79 -0.69
N PRO A 173 -39.94 4.07 -0.17
CA PRO A 173 -41.15 4.68 0.34
C PRO A 173 -40.80 5.63 1.49
N SER A 174 -41.38 6.83 1.49
CA SER A 174 -41.11 7.83 2.50
C SER A 174 -41.47 7.29 3.89
N SER A 175 -40.82 7.80 4.94
CA SER A 175 -41.15 7.41 6.32
C SER A 175 -42.62 7.67 6.68
N ILE A 176 -43.26 8.63 6.00
CA ILE A 176 -44.67 8.96 6.11
C ILE A 176 -45.52 7.86 5.47
N ASP A 177 -45.14 7.36 4.29
CA ASP A 177 -45.83 6.26 3.62
C ASP A 177 -45.71 4.95 4.42
N LEU A 178 -44.53 4.66 4.96
CA LEU A 178 -44.33 3.53 5.86
C LEU A 178 -45.20 3.64 7.12
N LYS A 179 -45.36 4.85 7.67
CA LYS A 179 -46.25 5.10 8.82
C LYS A 179 -47.72 4.94 8.44
N ARG A 180 -48.13 5.41 7.27
CA ARG A 180 -49.50 5.23 6.73
C ARG A 180 -49.80 3.75 6.46
N GLN A 181 -48.84 3.00 5.91
CA GLN A 181 -48.93 1.54 5.76
C GLN A 181 -49.10 0.86 7.11
N ARG A 182 -48.29 1.24 8.11
CA ARG A 182 -48.36 0.66 9.46
C ARG A 182 -49.68 0.94 10.15
N GLN A 183 -50.23 2.14 9.99
CA GLN A 183 -51.56 2.50 10.51
C GLN A 183 -52.68 1.76 9.78
N ALA A 184 -52.59 1.60 8.46
CA ALA A 184 -53.53 0.79 7.69
C ALA A 184 -53.55 -0.67 8.19
N PHE A 185 -52.36 -1.27 8.43
CA PHE A 185 -52.25 -2.62 9.02
C PHE A 185 -52.84 -2.73 10.43
N GLN A 186 -52.80 -1.65 11.23
CA GLN A 186 -53.40 -1.63 12.57
C GLN A 186 -54.91 -1.49 12.53
N GLN A 187 -55.45 -0.76 11.56
CA GLN A 187 -56.89 -0.51 11.42
C GLN A 187 -57.64 -1.67 10.78
N THR A 188 -57.02 -2.40 9.84
CA THR A 188 -57.70 -3.51 9.16
C THR A 188 -57.82 -4.78 10.01
N GLY A 189 -57.14 -4.88 11.17
CA GLY A 189 -57.30 -6.00 12.11
C GLY A 189 -56.87 -7.38 11.59
N GLU A 190 -56.60 -7.50 10.29
CA GLU A 190 -55.89 -8.60 9.67
C GLU A 190 -54.43 -8.54 10.12
N ILE A 191 -54.21 -9.00 11.34
CA ILE A 191 -52.97 -9.64 11.71
C ILE A 191 -52.82 -10.73 10.65
N LYS A 192 -51.98 -10.48 9.63
CA LYS A 192 -51.36 -11.54 8.85
C LYS A 192 -50.48 -12.28 9.85
N ASP A 193 -51.11 -13.04 10.74
CA ASP A 193 -50.53 -14.17 11.45
C ASP A 193 -49.74 -14.86 10.37
N PHE A 194 -48.41 -14.84 10.50
CA PHE A 194 -47.46 -15.44 9.58
C PHE A 194 -48.14 -16.65 8.95
N ALA A 195 -48.62 -16.51 7.70
CA ALA A 195 -49.47 -17.52 7.10
C ALA A 195 -48.69 -18.82 7.28
N LYS A 196 -49.20 -19.69 8.16
CA LYS A 196 -48.48 -20.84 8.70
C LYS A 196 -47.90 -21.52 7.47
N ALA A 197 -46.57 -21.48 7.30
CA ALA A 197 -45.97 -21.78 6.01
C ALA A 197 -46.51 -23.14 5.55
N SER A 198 -47.44 -23.14 4.58
CA SER A 198 -48.23 -24.32 4.23
C SER A 198 -47.39 -25.40 3.56
N GLN A 199 -46.11 -25.09 3.35
CA GLN A 199 -45.06 -26.03 2.97
C GLN A 199 -44.04 -26.14 4.10
N VAL A 200 -44.39 -26.86 5.17
CA VAL A 200 -43.38 -27.59 5.93
C VAL A 200 -42.87 -28.69 5.00
N LYS A 201 -41.86 -28.37 4.19
CA LYS A 201 -41.15 -29.37 3.39
C LYS A 201 -40.59 -30.40 4.37
N LYS A 202 -41.04 -31.65 4.25
CA LYS A 202 -40.56 -32.75 5.09
C LYS A 202 -39.04 -32.78 4.97
N ILE A 203 -38.34 -33.01 6.08
CA ILE A 203 -36.86 -33.05 6.13
C ILE A 203 -36.28 -34.06 5.12
N ASN A 204 -37.08 -35.06 4.73
CA ASN A 204 -36.73 -36.07 3.73
C ASN A 204 -36.96 -35.63 2.26
N ASP A 205 -37.60 -34.49 2.02
CA ASP A 205 -37.85 -33.92 0.69
C ASP A 205 -36.72 -32.98 0.22
N VAL A 206 -35.68 -32.82 1.06
CA VAL A 206 -34.47 -32.03 0.79
C VAL A 206 -33.28 -32.92 0.36
N ALA A 207 -33.48 -34.23 0.26
CA ALA A 207 -32.57 -35.15 -0.41
C ALA A 207 -33.28 -35.64 -1.68
N GLN A 208 -32.85 -35.31 -2.89
CA GLN A 208 -31.84 -36.12 -3.58
C GLN A 208 -31.33 -35.48 -4.89
N ALA A 209 -31.41 -34.16 -5.07
CA ALA A 209 -30.60 -33.55 -6.13
C ALA A 209 -29.19 -33.34 -5.56
N PRO A 210 -28.15 -34.06 -6.01
CA PRO A 210 -26.79 -33.77 -5.59
C PRO A 210 -26.52 -32.28 -5.87
N PRO A 211 -26.00 -31.52 -4.89
CA PRO A 211 -25.80 -30.09 -5.05
C PRO A 211 -24.94 -29.84 -6.29
N THR A 212 -25.48 -29.09 -7.24
CA THR A 212 -24.73 -28.69 -8.42
C THR A 212 -23.63 -27.74 -7.96
N LEU A 213 -22.39 -28.23 -7.90
CA LEU A 213 -21.20 -27.42 -7.61
C LEU A 213 -20.95 -26.48 -8.80
N THR A 214 -21.72 -25.40 -8.88
CA THR A 214 -21.58 -24.33 -9.88
C THR A 214 -20.25 -23.58 -9.75
N ARG A 215 -19.51 -23.80 -8.65
CA ARG A 215 -18.16 -23.27 -8.44
C ARG A 215 -17.18 -24.40 -8.21
N ALA A 216 -16.19 -24.47 -9.10
CA ALA A 216 -15.09 -25.42 -8.99
C ALA A 216 -14.28 -25.18 -7.70
N PRO A 217 -13.72 -26.23 -7.10
CA PRO A 217 -12.87 -26.12 -5.91
C PRO A 217 -11.69 -25.18 -6.15
N ARG A 218 -11.41 -24.31 -5.16
CA ARG A 218 -10.28 -23.38 -5.20
C ARG A 218 -8.97 -24.16 -5.35
N GLY A 219 -8.23 -23.91 -6.43
CA GLY A 219 -6.96 -24.58 -6.72
C GLY A 219 -6.90 -25.26 -8.10
N GLU A 220 -8.00 -25.27 -8.85
CA GLU A 220 -8.03 -25.88 -10.18
C GLU A 220 -7.01 -25.21 -11.13
N SER A 221 -6.08 -26.03 -11.63
CA SER A 221 -5.06 -25.65 -12.60
C SER A 221 -5.71 -25.19 -13.92
N LEU A 222 -4.97 -24.43 -14.72
CA LEU A 222 -5.47 -23.92 -16.00
C LEU A 222 -5.84 -25.05 -16.96
N GLN A 223 -5.07 -26.13 -16.94
CA GLN A 223 -5.33 -27.32 -17.73
C GLN A 223 -6.65 -27.99 -17.33
N ALA A 224 -6.99 -28.00 -16.04
CA ALA A 224 -8.26 -28.54 -15.58
C ALA A 224 -9.44 -27.63 -15.99
N LYS A 225 -9.27 -26.30 -15.92
CA LYS A 225 -10.28 -25.33 -16.40
C LYS A 225 -10.52 -25.43 -17.90
N THR A 226 -9.47 -25.57 -18.72
CA THR A 226 -9.62 -25.74 -20.17
C THR A 226 -10.27 -27.08 -20.50
N ARG A 227 -9.88 -28.18 -19.82
CA ARG A 227 -10.51 -29.49 -20.01
C ARG A 227 -12.00 -29.48 -19.64
N LYS A 228 -12.36 -28.79 -18.55
CA LYS A 228 -13.74 -28.63 -18.12
C LYS A 228 -14.54 -27.77 -19.10
N ALA A 229 -13.97 -26.68 -19.60
CA ALA A 229 -14.62 -25.84 -20.60
C ALA A 229 -14.84 -26.57 -21.94
N ARG A 230 -13.86 -27.37 -22.39
CA ARG A 230 -14.02 -28.26 -23.55
C ARG A 230 -15.13 -29.27 -23.35
N LEU A 231 -15.16 -29.97 -22.20
CA LEU A 231 -16.20 -30.94 -21.88
C LEU A 231 -17.59 -30.29 -21.84
N MET A 232 -17.71 -29.11 -21.24
CA MET A 232 -18.96 -28.36 -21.24
C MET A 232 -19.37 -27.94 -22.66
N ALA A 233 -18.43 -27.42 -23.46
CA ALA A 233 -18.69 -27.05 -24.85
C ALA A 233 -19.22 -28.25 -25.66
N LYS A 234 -18.57 -29.41 -25.52
CA LYS A 234 -18.97 -30.68 -26.15
C LYS A 234 -20.37 -31.15 -25.74
N ILE A 235 -20.74 -30.99 -24.48
CA ILE A 235 -22.10 -31.32 -23.99
C ILE A 235 -23.13 -30.34 -24.53
N THR A 236 -22.79 -29.05 -24.64
CA THR A 236 -23.70 -27.99 -25.10
C THR A 236 -23.76 -27.83 -26.61
N GLY A 237 -22.93 -28.54 -27.38
CA GLY A 237 -22.81 -28.38 -28.83
C GLY A 237 -22.14 -27.07 -29.27
N ASN A 238 -21.37 -26.43 -28.38
CA ASN A 238 -20.60 -25.22 -28.69
C ASN A 238 -19.18 -25.58 -29.15
N ASP A 239 -18.54 -24.68 -29.89
CA ASP A 239 -17.17 -24.86 -30.38
C ASP A 239 -16.15 -25.00 -29.23
N GLU A 240 -15.46 -26.15 -29.19
CA GLU A 240 -14.51 -26.50 -28.14
C GLU A 240 -13.34 -25.50 -28.07
N GLU A 241 -12.86 -25.03 -29.23
CA GLU A 241 -11.75 -24.09 -29.32
C GLU A 241 -12.11 -22.70 -28.78
N GLU A 242 -13.33 -22.24 -29.02
CA GLU A 242 -13.77 -20.92 -28.57
C GLU A 242 -13.88 -20.89 -27.04
N ALA A 243 -14.38 -21.98 -26.44
CA ALA A 243 -14.46 -22.14 -24.99
C ALA A 243 -13.08 -22.10 -24.32
N GLU A 244 -12.06 -22.71 -24.93
CA GLU A 244 -10.69 -22.62 -24.42
C GLU A 244 -10.10 -21.22 -24.52
N ARG A 245 -10.30 -20.53 -25.65
CA ARG A 245 -9.80 -19.16 -25.84
C ARG A 245 -10.39 -18.23 -24.79
N LYS A 246 -11.69 -18.36 -24.49
CA LYS A 246 -12.38 -17.64 -23.42
C LYS A 246 -11.76 -17.90 -22.04
N VAL A 247 -11.44 -19.15 -21.70
CA VAL A 247 -10.78 -19.48 -20.41
C VAL A 247 -9.38 -18.88 -20.32
N LYS A 248 -8.56 -19.00 -21.39
CA LYS A 248 -7.20 -18.44 -21.42
C LYS A 248 -7.22 -16.91 -21.34
N GLN A 249 -8.16 -16.26 -22.02
CA GLN A 249 -8.32 -14.80 -22.00
C GLN A 249 -8.76 -14.30 -20.62
N ALA A 250 -9.76 -14.94 -20.01
CA ALA A 250 -10.22 -14.60 -18.66
C ALA A 250 -9.13 -14.78 -17.61
N GLU A 251 -8.22 -15.73 -17.80
CA GLU A 251 -7.07 -15.90 -16.91
C GLU A 251 -5.98 -14.84 -17.16
N LYS A 252 -5.69 -14.52 -18.42
CA LYS A 252 -4.79 -13.43 -18.79
C LYS A 252 -5.26 -12.09 -18.21
N ASP A 253 -6.56 -11.82 -18.24
CA ASP A 253 -7.16 -10.60 -17.67
C ASP A 253 -7.06 -10.56 -16.14
N ARG A 254 -7.22 -11.72 -15.46
CA ARG A 254 -6.97 -11.84 -14.02
C ARG A 254 -5.51 -11.59 -13.65
N GLN A 255 -4.57 -12.01 -14.51
CA GLN A 255 -3.15 -11.77 -14.30
C GLN A 255 -2.73 -10.34 -14.66
N LYS A 256 -3.39 -9.69 -15.63
CA LYS A 256 -3.07 -8.33 -16.09
C LYS A 256 -3.20 -7.26 -14.99
N GLY A 257 -4.06 -7.48 -13.98
CA GLY A 257 -4.20 -6.62 -12.80
C GLY A 257 -3.33 -7.01 -11.59
N ARG A 258 -2.55 -8.09 -11.69
CA ARG A 258 -1.67 -8.57 -10.61
C ARG A 258 -0.23 -8.29 -11.00
N VAL A 259 0.42 -7.37 -10.29
CA VAL A 259 1.84 -7.04 -10.46
C VAL A 259 2.64 -8.36 -10.53
N PRO A 260 3.43 -8.61 -11.60
CA PRO A 260 4.09 -9.89 -11.79
C PRO A 260 5.01 -10.17 -10.60
N GLU A 261 4.71 -11.24 -9.88
CA GLU A 261 5.52 -11.77 -8.79
C GLU A 261 6.79 -12.37 -9.43
N LYS A 262 7.79 -11.52 -9.71
CA LYS A 262 9.14 -11.94 -10.09
C LYS A 262 9.82 -12.65 -8.91
N LEU A 263 9.38 -13.86 -8.55
CA LEU A 263 10.02 -14.67 -7.49
C LEU A 263 10.01 -16.20 -7.73
N ALA A 264 9.88 -16.68 -8.98
CA ALA A 264 9.86 -18.13 -9.26
C ALA A 264 10.94 -18.62 -10.26
N ALA A 265 12.11 -17.97 -10.34
CA ALA A 265 13.16 -18.36 -11.29
C ALA A 265 14.57 -18.55 -10.69
N ASN A 266 14.72 -18.78 -9.37
CA ASN A 266 16.06 -18.86 -8.74
C ASN A 266 16.37 -20.16 -7.97
N HIS A 267 15.61 -21.25 -8.13
CA HIS A 267 15.93 -22.54 -7.50
C HIS A 267 15.93 -23.71 -8.48
N SER A 268 16.88 -23.71 -9.41
CA SER A 268 17.57 -24.86 -10.02
C SER A 268 18.61 -24.21 -10.96
N PHE A 269 19.92 -24.32 -10.78
CA PHE A 269 20.73 -25.51 -10.81
C PHE A 269 22.09 -25.23 -10.15
N SER A 270 22.63 -26.27 -9.52
CA SER A 270 23.97 -26.35 -8.97
C SER A 270 25.04 -26.57 -10.05
N THR A 271 26.26 -26.12 -9.73
CA THR A 271 27.55 -26.79 -9.99
C THR A 271 27.89 -27.25 -11.41
N ALA A 272 28.81 -26.53 -12.07
CA ALA A 272 30.15 -27.02 -12.46
C ALA A 272 30.76 -26.15 -13.58
N GLY A 273 32.07 -25.89 -13.47
CA GLY A 273 32.94 -25.94 -14.66
C GLY A 273 33.25 -24.64 -15.43
N LYS A 274 34.30 -23.95 -14.96
CA LYS A 274 35.54 -23.69 -15.73
C LYS A 274 35.48 -22.89 -17.06
N LYS A 275 36.11 -21.71 -16.98
CA LYS A 275 37.09 -21.11 -17.91
C LYS A 275 36.61 -20.53 -19.27
N ARG A 276 36.95 -19.24 -19.38
CA ARG A 276 37.66 -18.52 -20.48
C ARG A 276 36.85 -17.57 -21.38
N LYS A 277 37.36 -16.33 -21.35
CA LYS A 277 37.73 -15.46 -22.49
C LYS A 277 36.71 -14.41 -22.94
N ALA A 278 37.17 -13.17 -22.79
CA ALA A 278 36.75 -11.91 -23.36
C ALA A 278 36.04 -11.96 -24.71
N ALA A 279 35.03 -11.10 -24.86
CA ALA A 279 34.89 -10.22 -26.01
C ALA A 279 33.99 -9.04 -25.63
N ASP A 280 34.57 -7.84 -25.68
CA ASP A 280 33.85 -6.58 -25.80
C ASP A 280 32.80 -6.68 -26.91
N ARG A 281 31.55 -6.43 -26.53
CA ARG A 281 30.46 -6.22 -27.48
C ARG A 281 29.86 -4.85 -27.17
N PRO A 282 29.94 -3.86 -28.09
CA PRO A 282 29.31 -2.57 -27.84
C PRO A 282 27.82 -2.81 -27.70
N GLN A 283 27.26 -2.43 -26.55
CA GLN A 283 25.82 -2.45 -26.33
C GLN A 283 25.21 -1.45 -27.31
N SER A 284 24.68 -1.97 -28.42
CA SER A 284 23.77 -1.23 -29.28
C SER A 284 22.63 -0.74 -28.39
N ALA A 285 22.57 0.58 -28.23
CA ALA A 285 21.54 1.27 -27.47
C ALA A 285 20.17 0.75 -27.92
N LEU A 286 19.54 -0.04 -27.07
CA LEU A 286 18.15 -0.47 -27.26
C LEU A 286 17.32 0.81 -27.31
N GLU A 287 16.89 1.20 -28.50
CA GLU A 287 16.07 2.38 -28.68
C GLU A 287 14.84 2.27 -27.77
N PRO A 288 14.56 3.29 -26.94
CA PRO A 288 13.40 3.28 -26.08
C PRO A 288 12.14 3.20 -26.93
N SER A 289 11.21 2.31 -26.56
CA SER A 289 9.86 2.23 -27.14
C SER A 289 9.26 3.62 -27.36
N MET A 290 8.57 3.85 -28.48
CA MET A 290 7.95 5.14 -28.85
C MET A 290 7.12 5.77 -27.72
N ALA A 291 6.43 4.95 -26.92
CA ALA A 291 5.68 5.43 -25.74
C ALA A 291 6.61 6.04 -24.68
N ARG A 292 7.78 5.45 -24.45
CA ARG A 292 8.81 5.95 -23.53
C ARG A 292 9.49 7.21 -24.07
N GLN A 293 9.66 7.33 -25.39
CA GLN A 293 10.18 8.56 -26.00
C GLN A 293 9.26 9.76 -25.75
N ARG A 294 7.94 9.59 -25.94
CA ARG A 294 6.95 10.64 -25.64
C ARG A 294 7.00 11.11 -24.19
N VAL A 295 7.08 10.19 -23.22
CA VAL A 295 7.20 10.54 -21.80
C VAL A 295 8.49 11.33 -21.54
N LEU A 296 9.61 10.92 -22.12
CA LEU A 296 10.88 11.62 -21.98
C LEU A 296 10.86 13.02 -22.64
N GLU A 297 10.15 13.17 -23.75
CA GLU A 297 9.95 14.47 -24.42
C GLU A 297 9.07 15.41 -23.58
N GLU A 298 7.97 14.92 -23.00
CA GLU A 298 7.14 15.70 -22.09
C GLU A 298 7.90 16.14 -20.84
N GLU A 299 8.75 15.28 -20.28
CA GLU A 299 9.62 15.62 -19.16
C GLU A 299 10.66 16.69 -19.56
N ARG A 300 11.26 16.57 -20.75
CA ARG A 300 12.18 17.59 -21.29
C ARG A 300 11.48 18.94 -21.46
N ASP A 301 10.28 18.96 -22.03
CA ASP A 301 9.53 20.20 -22.23
C ASP A 301 9.13 20.87 -20.91
N LYS A 302 8.74 20.08 -19.91
CA LYS A 302 8.46 20.59 -18.55
C LYS A 302 9.70 21.25 -17.93
N VAL A 303 10.87 20.62 -18.06
CA VAL A 303 12.14 21.17 -17.54
C VAL A 303 12.54 22.44 -18.30
N ILE A 304 12.39 22.47 -19.62
CA ILE A 304 12.67 23.66 -20.44
C ILE A 304 11.77 24.83 -20.03
N ARG A 305 10.46 24.59 -19.84
CA ARG A 305 9.52 25.63 -19.39
C ARG A 305 9.89 26.16 -18.00
N ALA A 306 10.20 25.28 -17.05
CA ALA A 306 10.63 25.67 -15.71
C ALA A 306 11.92 26.52 -15.76
N TYR A 307 12.88 26.12 -16.60
CA TYR A 307 14.13 26.87 -16.78
C TYR A 307 13.90 28.27 -17.39
N ARG A 308 13.01 28.38 -18.38
CA ARG A 308 12.63 29.69 -18.97
C ARG A 308 12.02 30.62 -17.93
N GLN A 309 11.08 30.11 -17.11
CA GLN A 309 10.48 30.90 -16.04
C GLN A 309 11.49 31.37 -15.00
N ILE A 310 12.44 30.49 -14.60
CA ILE A 310 13.52 30.87 -13.67
C ILE A 310 14.41 31.96 -14.29
N LYS A 311 14.72 31.84 -15.58
CA LYS A 311 15.54 32.82 -16.30
C LYS A 311 14.84 34.17 -16.43
N GLU A 312 13.56 34.19 -16.77
CA GLU A 312 12.73 35.41 -16.84
C GLU A 312 12.67 36.12 -15.48
N LYS A 313 12.42 35.37 -14.40
CA LYS A 313 12.44 35.91 -13.03
C LYS A 313 13.79 36.53 -12.69
N LYS A 314 14.90 35.87 -13.05
CA LYS A 314 16.25 36.39 -12.81
C LYS A 314 16.54 37.68 -13.59
N ILE A 315 16.01 37.79 -14.82
CA ILE A 315 16.12 39.02 -15.62
C ILE A 315 15.31 40.15 -14.97
N GLN A 316 14.07 39.88 -14.55
CA GLN A 316 13.23 40.86 -13.85
C GLN A 316 13.87 41.32 -12.54
N GLU A 317 14.42 40.40 -11.76
CA GLU A 317 15.13 40.72 -10.52
C GLU A 317 16.34 41.62 -10.80
N ASN A 318 17.15 41.31 -11.82
CA ASN A 318 18.28 42.14 -12.21
C ASN A 318 17.85 43.53 -12.72
N GLN A 319 16.74 43.62 -13.47
CA GLN A 319 16.17 44.91 -13.90
C GLN A 319 15.70 45.75 -12.71
N SER A 320 15.09 45.14 -11.70
CA SER A 320 14.66 45.84 -10.48
C SER A 320 15.84 46.33 -9.63
N LYS A 321 16.96 45.58 -9.62
CA LYS A 321 18.17 45.93 -8.86
C LYS A 321 19.00 47.05 -9.48
N HIS A 322 18.84 47.29 -10.78
CA HIS A 322 19.46 48.43 -11.46
C HIS A 322 18.38 49.45 -11.84
N PRO A 323 17.85 50.23 -10.86
CA PRO A 323 17.05 51.38 -11.22
C PRO A 323 17.93 52.28 -12.10
N LYS A 324 17.46 52.52 -13.34
CA LYS A 324 18.11 53.47 -14.25
C LYS A 324 18.25 54.78 -13.50
N LYS A 325 19.49 55.16 -13.16
CA LYS A 325 19.79 56.50 -12.65
C LYS A 325 19.36 57.47 -13.75
N ALA A 326 18.20 58.09 -13.55
CA ALA A 326 17.76 59.27 -14.27
C ALA A 326 18.44 60.49 -13.64
#